data_AF-A0A2A4S9S4-F1
#
_entry.id   AF-A0A2A4S9S4-F1
#
_cell.length_a   1.000
_cell.length_b   1.000
_cell.length_c   1.000
_cell.angle_alpha   90.00
_cell.angle_beta   90.00
_cell.angle_gamma   90.00
#
_symmetry.space_group_name_H-M   'P 1'
#
loop_
_entity.id
_entity.type
_entity.pdbx_description
1 polymer ?
#
loop_
_entity_poly.entity_id
_entity_poly.type
_entity_poly.pdbx_seq_one_letter_code
_entity_poly.pdbx_strand_id
1 'polypeptide(L)'
;MSIDSKRTLVFCYAAVFAFVSTLVSAETIWVTTSKELVAGLNAASAGDEVILLPGKYKLGRFESRQGGKVHAPITVKATIPGTVVIQASRVETFSIYHPYWVFENLVIKGTNRTHHAFHLSSNADDVVIRNNKIINFHSHIKSNGKNGQFPDRVLLDGNYFINDSIRQTSEPTTPIDVVGGHNWIVRNNVVTDFGRSSKKSVSYGIFLKGNSTNGLIEQNLVICSQQHESGYRIGISLGGGGSGTAYCENKSCEHEHRNGTIRNNVILNCSDAGIYLKKASNSKVFHNTLINTLGIDAQLVPTSA
;
A
#
# COMPACT_ATOMS: atom_id res chain seq x y z
N MET A 1 37.90 -40.51 71.04
CA MET A 1 36.74 -40.36 70.13
C MET A 1 37.17 -39.44 69.00
N SER A 2 37.55 -40.00 67.85
CA SER A 2 37.97 -39.24 66.66
C SER A 2 36.94 -39.48 65.57
N ILE A 3 36.38 -38.41 65.03
CA ILE A 3 35.40 -38.39 63.93
C ILE A 3 36.18 -38.09 62.65
N ASP A 4 36.12 -39.00 61.69
CA ASP A 4 36.75 -38.85 60.37
C ASP A 4 35.69 -38.48 59.34
N SER A 5 35.92 -37.38 58.60
CA SER A 5 34.97 -36.73 57.70
C SER A 5 35.39 -36.95 56.24
N LYS A 6 34.65 -37.77 55.51
CA LYS A 6 34.81 -37.95 54.06
C LYS A 6 34.02 -36.88 53.31
N ARG A 7 34.72 -35.98 52.61
CA ARG A 7 34.14 -35.05 51.63
C ARG A 7 34.03 -35.73 50.27
N THR A 8 32.81 -35.84 49.75
CA THR A 8 32.49 -36.29 48.39
C THR A 8 32.48 -35.07 47.45
N LEU A 9 33.34 -35.06 46.42
CA LEU A 9 33.30 -34.08 45.34
C LEU A 9 32.19 -34.46 44.35
N VAL A 10 31.24 -33.55 44.12
CA VAL A 10 30.25 -33.66 43.03
C VAL A 10 30.78 -32.89 41.81
N PHE A 11 31.02 -33.60 40.71
CA PHE A 11 31.34 -32.98 39.42
C PHE A 11 30.04 -32.59 38.70
N CYS A 12 29.77 -31.29 38.59
CA CYS A 12 28.72 -30.76 37.73
C CYS A 12 29.23 -30.72 36.27
N TYR A 13 28.66 -31.57 35.40
CA TYR A 13 28.83 -31.42 33.96
C TYR A 13 27.93 -30.27 33.45
N ALA A 14 28.54 -29.16 33.06
CA ALA A 14 27.85 -28.09 32.34
C ALA A 14 27.69 -28.51 30.87
N ALA A 15 26.45 -28.75 30.43
CA ALA A 15 26.14 -28.98 29.03
C ALA A 15 26.22 -27.65 28.26
N VAL A 16 27.23 -27.50 27.41
CA VAL A 16 27.36 -26.38 26.47
C VAL A 16 26.45 -26.66 25.28
N PHE A 17 25.29 -25.99 25.22
CA PHE A 17 24.45 -25.97 24.02
C PHE A 17 25.08 -25.03 22.99
N ALA A 18 25.71 -25.59 21.96
CA ALA A 18 26.15 -24.83 20.80
C ALA A 18 24.91 -24.41 19.98
N PHE A 19 24.55 -23.12 20.04
CA PHE A 19 23.62 -22.53 19.09
C PHE A 19 24.28 -22.48 17.71
N VAL A 20 23.98 -23.45 16.86
CA VAL A 20 24.29 -23.37 15.43
C VAL A 20 23.34 -22.32 14.84
N SER A 21 23.84 -21.10 14.62
CA SER A 21 23.11 -20.13 13.82
C SER A 21 23.13 -20.61 12.36
N THR A 22 22.04 -21.21 11.89
CA THR A 22 21.85 -21.41 10.46
C THR A 22 21.71 -20.04 9.83
N LEU A 23 22.72 -19.63 9.05
CA LEU A 23 22.58 -18.52 8.13
C LEU A 23 21.50 -18.95 7.13
N VAL A 24 20.28 -18.47 7.30
CA VAL A 24 19.23 -18.61 6.29
C VAL A 24 19.69 -17.75 5.11
N SER A 25 20.16 -18.41 4.07
CA SER A 25 20.49 -17.78 2.80
C SER A 25 19.18 -17.35 2.12
N ALA A 26 19.19 -16.19 1.49
CA ALA A 26 18.12 -15.78 0.58
C ALA A 26 17.88 -16.90 -0.46
N GLU A 27 16.64 -17.35 -0.58
CA GLU A 27 16.23 -18.36 -1.55
C GLU A 27 15.49 -17.72 -2.73
N THR A 28 15.72 -18.26 -3.93
CA THR A 28 14.89 -17.96 -5.10
C THR A 28 13.80 -19.02 -5.24
N ILE A 29 12.55 -18.62 -5.04
CA ILE A 29 11.36 -19.45 -5.16
C ILE A 29 10.75 -19.23 -6.56
N TRP A 30 10.97 -20.17 -7.46
CA TRP A 30 10.41 -20.13 -8.81
C TRP A 30 8.96 -20.58 -8.83
N VAL A 31 8.10 -19.78 -9.45
CA VAL A 31 6.64 -19.98 -9.47
C VAL A 31 6.14 -20.06 -10.91
N THR A 32 5.58 -21.21 -11.28
CA THR A 32 5.04 -21.51 -12.62
C THR A 32 3.54 -21.77 -12.60
N THR A 33 2.97 -22.08 -11.43
CA THR A 33 1.54 -22.33 -11.26
C THR A 33 0.90 -21.47 -10.17
N SER A 34 -0.44 -21.39 -10.18
CA SER A 34 -1.19 -20.70 -9.12
C SER A 34 -1.01 -21.36 -7.74
N LYS A 35 -0.84 -22.69 -7.71
CA LYS A 35 -0.59 -23.43 -6.47
C LYS A 35 0.79 -23.08 -5.90
N GLU A 36 1.80 -23.03 -6.77
CA GLU A 36 3.15 -22.59 -6.39
C GLU A 36 3.18 -21.13 -5.94
N LEU A 37 2.40 -20.25 -6.55
CA LEU A 37 2.29 -18.86 -6.09
C LEU A 37 1.84 -18.80 -4.62
N VAL A 38 0.76 -19.53 -4.30
CA VAL A 38 0.25 -19.58 -2.93
C VAL A 38 1.27 -20.22 -1.99
N ALA A 39 1.92 -21.32 -2.39
CA ALA A 39 2.94 -21.97 -1.57
C ALA A 39 4.15 -21.06 -1.32
N GLY A 40 4.69 -20.44 -2.38
CA GLY A 40 5.84 -19.55 -2.32
C GLY A 40 5.59 -18.32 -1.48
N LEU A 41 4.44 -17.65 -1.66
CA LEU A 41 4.08 -16.50 -0.81
C LEU A 41 3.97 -16.86 0.68
N ASN A 42 3.45 -18.05 1.00
CA ASN A 42 3.32 -18.50 2.39
C ASN A 42 4.63 -18.96 3.01
N ALA A 43 5.58 -19.45 2.20
CA ALA A 43 6.89 -19.94 2.65
C ALA A 43 7.94 -18.83 2.73
N ALA A 44 7.83 -17.80 1.88
CA ALA A 44 8.84 -16.75 1.73
C ALA A 44 9.15 -16.03 3.04
N SER A 45 10.44 -15.90 3.32
CA SER A 45 11.06 -15.33 4.51
C SER A 45 12.02 -14.20 4.14
N ALA A 46 12.56 -13.50 5.14
CA ALA A 46 13.39 -12.33 4.92
C ALA A 46 14.59 -12.62 4.00
N GLY A 47 14.64 -11.95 2.85
CA GLY A 47 15.67 -12.11 1.83
C GLY A 47 15.20 -12.89 0.60
N ASP A 48 14.10 -13.63 0.69
CA ASP A 48 13.64 -14.51 -0.39
C ASP A 48 13.04 -13.73 -1.56
N GLU A 49 13.21 -14.30 -2.76
CA GLU A 49 12.60 -13.82 -3.99
C GLU A 49 11.60 -14.84 -4.53
N VAL A 50 10.31 -14.50 -4.52
CA VAL A 50 9.25 -15.24 -5.21
C VAL A 50 9.17 -14.75 -6.66
N ILE A 51 9.79 -15.50 -7.57
CA ILE A 51 9.87 -15.14 -9.00
C ILE A 51 8.80 -15.88 -9.79
N LEU A 52 7.84 -15.13 -10.32
CA LEU A 52 6.79 -15.64 -11.19
C LEU A 52 7.29 -15.68 -12.64
N LEU A 53 7.24 -16.86 -13.25
CA LEU A 53 7.49 -17.02 -14.69
C LEU A 53 6.31 -16.50 -15.53
N PRO A 54 6.51 -16.21 -16.83
CA PRO A 54 5.43 -15.78 -17.71
C PRO A 54 4.18 -16.67 -17.61
N GLY A 55 3.02 -16.08 -17.34
CA GLY A 55 1.81 -16.86 -17.11
C GLY A 55 0.66 -16.11 -16.46
N LYS A 56 -0.45 -16.82 -16.29
CA LYS A 56 -1.66 -16.34 -15.61
C LYS A 56 -1.86 -17.11 -14.31
N TYR A 57 -2.01 -16.39 -13.21
CA TYR A 57 -2.07 -16.94 -11.87
C TYR A 57 -3.36 -16.52 -11.20
N LYS A 58 -4.16 -17.47 -10.75
CA LYS A 58 -5.31 -17.15 -9.90
C LYS A 58 -4.83 -17.02 -8.46
N LEU A 59 -5.12 -15.90 -7.83
CA LEU A 59 -4.82 -15.69 -6.41
C LEU A 59 -6.13 -15.41 -5.65
N GLY A 60 -6.27 -16.10 -4.52
CA GLY A 60 -7.29 -15.81 -3.53
C GLY A 60 -6.96 -14.56 -2.74
N ARG A 61 -7.08 -14.65 -1.42
CA ARG A 61 -6.48 -13.71 -0.49
C ARG A 61 -5.15 -14.28 -0.03
N PHE A 62 -4.09 -13.49 -0.11
CA PHE A 62 -2.84 -13.72 0.59
C PHE A 62 -2.79 -12.82 1.82
N GLU A 63 -2.36 -13.37 2.95
CA GLU A 63 -2.09 -12.61 4.16
C GLU A 63 -0.64 -12.83 4.55
N SER A 64 0.16 -11.76 4.58
CA SER A 64 1.53 -11.87 5.07
C SER A 64 1.53 -12.38 6.51
N ARG A 65 2.42 -13.33 6.83
CA ARG A 65 2.61 -13.89 8.19
C ARG A 65 3.94 -13.52 8.83
N GLN A 66 4.84 -12.97 8.03
CA GLN A 66 6.15 -12.49 8.43
C GLN A 66 6.58 -11.37 7.49
N GLY A 67 7.57 -10.59 7.91
CA GLY A 67 8.14 -9.49 7.14
C GLY A 67 9.57 -9.78 6.73
N GLY A 68 10.05 -8.97 5.80
CA GLY A 68 11.48 -8.91 5.49
C GLY A 68 12.26 -8.13 6.55
N LYS A 69 13.48 -7.75 6.19
CA LYS A 69 14.34 -6.86 6.96
C LYS A 69 14.86 -5.74 6.06
N VAL A 70 15.37 -4.67 6.66
CA VAL A 70 15.91 -3.48 5.96
C VAL A 70 16.92 -3.80 4.85
N HIS A 71 17.71 -4.87 4.98
CA HIS A 71 18.67 -5.33 3.97
C HIS A 71 18.36 -6.73 3.42
N ALA A 72 17.17 -7.26 3.70
CA ALA A 72 16.70 -8.55 3.23
C ALA A 72 15.16 -8.51 3.12
N PRO A 73 14.60 -7.69 2.20
CA PRO A 73 13.17 -7.65 1.98
C PRO A 73 12.67 -8.99 1.39
N ILE A 74 11.36 -9.23 1.48
CA ILE A 74 10.72 -10.33 0.75
C ILE A 74 10.22 -9.77 -0.58
N THR A 75 10.72 -10.29 -1.70
CA THR A 75 10.43 -9.75 -3.03
C THR A 75 9.54 -10.68 -3.84
N VAL A 76 8.42 -10.17 -4.37
CA VAL A 76 7.52 -10.88 -5.27
C VAL A 76 7.56 -10.19 -6.62
N LYS A 77 8.08 -10.89 -7.65
CA LYS A 77 8.38 -10.24 -8.93
C LYS A 77 8.13 -11.09 -10.16
N ALA A 78 7.93 -10.40 -11.28
CA ALA A 78 8.20 -10.94 -12.60
C ALA A 78 9.58 -10.44 -13.08
N THR A 79 10.37 -11.30 -13.73
CA THR A 79 11.65 -10.87 -14.33
C THR A 79 11.46 -10.00 -15.56
N ILE A 80 10.37 -10.20 -16.30
CA ILE A 80 10.00 -9.41 -17.48
C ILE A 80 8.66 -8.70 -17.19
N PRO A 81 8.63 -7.36 -17.14
CA PRO A 81 7.39 -6.62 -16.93
C PRO A 81 6.31 -6.99 -17.95
N GLY A 82 5.07 -7.18 -17.46
CA GLY A 82 3.91 -7.46 -18.31
C GLY A 82 3.70 -8.93 -18.69
N THR A 83 4.64 -9.84 -18.38
CA THR A 83 4.50 -11.27 -18.71
C THR A 83 3.72 -12.07 -17.67
N VAL A 84 3.52 -11.53 -16.47
CA VAL A 84 2.81 -12.16 -15.36
C VAL A 84 1.51 -11.45 -15.09
N VAL A 85 0.40 -12.20 -15.12
CA VAL A 85 -0.93 -11.69 -14.78
C VAL A 85 -1.49 -12.45 -13.57
N ILE A 86 -1.65 -11.75 -12.45
CA ILE A 86 -2.34 -12.24 -11.26
C ILE A 86 -3.83 -11.86 -11.36
N GLN A 87 -4.70 -12.86 -11.40
CA GLN A 87 -6.15 -12.73 -11.41
C GLN A 87 -6.67 -12.85 -9.98
N ALA A 88 -7.11 -11.73 -9.41
CA ALA A 88 -7.71 -11.70 -8.09
C ALA A 88 -9.08 -12.37 -8.08
N SER A 89 -9.36 -13.15 -7.03
CA SER A 89 -10.62 -13.90 -6.89
C SER A 89 -11.38 -13.61 -5.60
N ARG A 90 -10.85 -12.76 -4.72
CA ARG A 90 -11.45 -12.38 -3.43
C ARG A 90 -11.51 -10.85 -3.27
N VAL A 91 -12.23 -10.38 -2.25
CA VAL A 91 -12.43 -8.95 -1.97
C VAL A 91 -11.10 -8.20 -1.84
N GLU A 92 -10.11 -8.81 -1.19
CA GLU A 92 -8.74 -8.30 -1.14
C GLU A 92 -7.77 -9.37 -1.62
N THR A 93 -6.76 -8.96 -2.38
CA THR A 93 -5.80 -9.88 -3.01
C THR A 93 -4.57 -10.07 -2.12
N PHE A 94 -3.86 -8.99 -1.82
CA PHE A 94 -2.70 -8.97 -0.93
C PHE A 94 -3.02 -8.16 0.32
N SER A 95 -3.19 -8.84 1.44
CA SER A 95 -3.34 -8.21 2.76
C SER A 95 -2.00 -8.28 3.48
N ILE A 96 -1.31 -7.14 3.53
CA ILE A 96 0.03 -7.04 4.06
C ILE A 96 -0.06 -6.41 5.45
N TYR A 97 0.54 -7.09 6.41
CA TYR A 97 0.52 -6.78 7.84
C TYR A 97 1.92 -6.64 8.43
N HIS A 98 2.95 -6.98 7.63
CA HIS A 98 4.34 -7.09 8.05
C HIS A 98 5.24 -6.28 7.13
N PRO A 99 6.41 -5.84 7.61
CA PRO A 99 7.21 -4.85 6.91
C PRO A 99 8.10 -5.45 5.82
N TYR A 100 8.71 -4.57 5.01
CA TYR A 100 9.75 -4.90 4.03
C TYR A 100 9.34 -5.94 2.98
N TRP A 101 8.09 -5.85 2.51
CA TRP A 101 7.64 -6.55 1.31
C TRP A 101 7.83 -5.69 0.07
N VAL A 102 8.29 -6.30 -1.02
CA VAL A 102 8.46 -5.65 -2.32
C VAL A 102 7.62 -6.39 -3.36
N PHE A 103 6.80 -5.66 -4.11
CA PHE A 103 6.00 -6.18 -5.23
C PHE A 103 6.37 -5.44 -6.51
N GLU A 104 6.84 -6.16 -7.53
CA GLU A 104 7.33 -5.51 -8.75
C GLU A 104 7.04 -6.25 -10.07
N ASN A 105 6.84 -5.46 -11.14
CA ASN A 105 6.70 -5.93 -12.51
C ASN A 105 5.45 -6.81 -12.76
N LEU A 106 4.44 -6.75 -11.89
CA LEU A 106 3.24 -7.59 -11.97
C LEU A 106 2.08 -6.87 -12.67
N VAL A 107 1.28 -7.62 -13.43
CA VAL A 107 -0.07 -7.20 -13.80
C VAL A 107 -1.05 -7.83 -12.81
N ILE A 108 -1.80 -7.03 -12.06
CA ILE A 108 -2.77 -7.52 -11.07
C ILE A 108 -4.16 -7.09 -11.52
N LYS A 109 -5.02 -8.05 -11.86
CA LYS A 109 -6.36 -7.80 -12.41
C LYS A 109 -7.46 -8.27 -11.46
N GLY A 110 -8.27 -7.30 -11.04
CA GLY A 110 -9.48 -7.48 -10.26
C GLY A 110 -10.70 -7.86 -11.09
N THR A 111 -11.81 -8.03 -10.38
CA THR A 111 -13.16 -8.24 -10.93
C THR A 111 -14.05 -7.08 -10.48
N ASN A 112 -15.33 -7.08 -10.85
CA ASN A 112 -16.27 -6.05 -10.36
C ASN A 112 -16.48 -6.08 -8.83
N ARG A 113 -16.17 -7.20 -8.18
CA ARG A 113 -16.34 -7.42 -6.73
C ARG A 113 -15.05 -7.27 -5.92
N THR A 114 -13.91 -7.04 -6.56
CA THR A 114 -12.66 -6.85 -5.83
C THR A 114 -12.56 -5.42 -5.31
N HIS A 115 -12.29 -5.29 -4.02
CA HIS A 115 -12.12 -4.02 -3.35
C HIS A 115 -10.66 -3.59 -3.43
N HIS A 116 -9.74 -4.44 -2.94
CA HIS A 116 -8.34 -4.06 -2.73
C HIS A 116 -7.36 -4.98 -3.46
N ALA A 117 -6.46 -4.42 -4.26
CA ALA A 117 -5.33 -5.20 -4.76
C ALA A 117 -4.35 -5.40 -3.61
N PHE A 118 -3.97 -4.29 -2.96
CA PHE A 118 -3.20 -4.28 -1.73
C PHE A 118 -4.00 -3.62 -0.61
N HIS A 119 -4.13 -4.31 0.52
CA HIS A 119 -4.61 -3.76 1.78
C HIS A 119 -3.46 -3.80 2.79
N LEU A 120 -2.90 -2.63 3.12
CA LEU A 120 -1.80 -2.49 4.08
C LEU A 120 -2.36 -2.06 5.44
N SER A 121 -2.11 -2.82 6.51
CA SER A 121 -2.46 -2.43 7.88
C SER A 121 -1.43 -2.95 8.88
N SER A 122 -1.62 -2.68 10.18
CA SER A 122 -0.67 -3.09 11.23
C SER A 122 0.74 -2.57 10.92
N ASN A 123 1.77 -3.41 11.05
CA ASN A 123 3.17 -3.06 10.86
C ASN A 123 3.64 -3.26 9.41
N ALA A 124 2.81 -2.94 8.43
CA ALA A 124 3.16 -3.03 7.00
C ALA A 124 4.08 -1.87 6.55
N ASP A 125 5.12 -1.62 7.34
CA ASP A 125 6.08 -0.56 7.14
C ASP A 125 7.08 -0.88 6.02
N ASP A 126 7.64 0.14 5.40
CA ASP A 126 8.71 0.01 4.40
C ASP A 126 8.34 -0.94 3.23
N VAL A 127 7.04 -1.05 2.95
CA VAL A 127 6.52 -1.80 1.81
C VAL A 127 6.78 -1.02 0.53
N VAL A 128 7.24 -1.71 -0.51
CA VAL A 128 7.47 -1.14 -1.83
C VAL A 128 6.55 -1.81 -2.84
N ILE A 129 5.76 -1.00 -3.54
CA ILE A 129 4.94 -1.46 -4.67
C ILE A 129 5.41 -0.66 -5.86
N ARG A 130 6.12 -1.30 -6.81
CA ARG A 130 6.77 -0.60 -7.91
C ARG A 130 6.60 -1.24 -9.28
N ASN A 131 6.46 -0.42 -10.31
CA ASN A 131 6.37 -0.89 -11.70
C ASN A 131 5.29 -1.98 -11.93
N ASN A 132 4.15 -1.88 -11.23
CA ASN A 132 3.02 -2.80 -11.43
C ASN A 132 1.92 -2.15 -12.26
N LYS A 133 1.15 -2.97 -12.99
CA LYS A 133 -0.12 -2.55 -13.60
C LYS A 133 -1.28 -3.15 -12.83
N ILE A 134 -2.05 -2.33 -12.15
CA ILE A 134 -3.15 -2.78 -11.28
C ILE A 134 -4.48 -2.30 -11.87
N ILE A 135 -5.41 -3.24 -12.07
CA ILE A 135 -6.57 -3.06 -12.94
C ILE A 135 -7.85 -3.51 -12.21
N ASN A 136 -8.92 -2.71 -12.25
CA ASN A 136 -10.28 -3.09 -11.85
C ASN A 136 -10.48 -3.38 -10.35
N PHE A 137 -10.10 -2.44 -9.49
CA PHE A 137 -10.34 -2.47 -8.04
C PHE A 137 -11.16 -1.25 -7.58
N HIS A 138 -11.86 -1.35 -6.45
CA HIS A 138 -12.48 -0.17 -5.82
C HIS A 138 -11.38 0.78 -5.33
N SER A 139 -10.40 0.24 -4.60
CA SER A 139 -9.16 0.91 -4.23
C SER A 139 -8.00 -0.03 -4.50
N HIS A 140 -7.18 0.28 -5.49
CA HIS A 140 -6.02 -0.54 -5.85
C HIS A 140 -5.06 -0.67 -4.66
N ILE A 141 -4.79 0.45 -3.99
CA ILE A 141 -4.08 0.52 -2.71
C ILE A 141 -5.04 1.03 -1.65
N LYS A 142 -5.25 0.25 -0.60
CA LYS A 142 -5.92 0.66 0.62
C LYS A 142 -4.96 0.54 1.80
N SER A 143 -4.90 1.57 2.64
CA SER A 143 -4.22 1.48 3.91
C SER A 143 -5.05 2.10 5.04
N ASN A 144 -5.02 1.46 6.20
CA ASN A 144 -5.62 1.95 7.43
C ASN A 144 -4.95 1.33 8.67
N GLY A 145 -5.24 1.92 9.83
CA GLY A 145 -4.75 1.42 11.10
C GLY A 145 -5.46 0.16 11.58
N LYS A 146 -4.70 -0.70 12.27
CA LYS A 146 -5.22 -1.87 12.98
C LYS A 146 -4.52 -1.97 14.34
N ASN A 147 -5.31 -2.06 15.41
CA ASN A 147 -4.81 -2.07 16.79
C ASN A 147 -3.89 -0.89 17.14
N GLY A 148 -4.17 0.29 16.57
CA GLY A 148 -3.38 1.51 16.78
C GLY A 148 -2.08 1.59 15.99
N GLN A 149 -1.73 0.57 15.19
CA GLN A 149 -0.60 0.59 14.28
C GLN A 149 -1.04 0.98 12.87
N PHE A 150 -0.26 1.82 12.21
CA PHE A 150 -0.49 2.33 10.87
C PHE A 150 0.76 2.07 10.02
N PRO A 151 0.61 1.69 8.74
CA PRO A 151 1.77 1.50 7.87
C PRO A 151 2.51 2.81 7.60
N ASP A 152 3.82 2.80 7.83
CA ASP A 152 4.72 3.94 7.61
C ASP A 152 5.72 3.67 6.48
N ARG A 153 6.24 4.74 5.86
CA ARG A 153 7.35 4.69 4.88
C ARG A 153 7.06 3.80 3.66
N VAL A 154 5.80 3.65 3.29
CA VAL A 154 5.40 2.90 2.09
C VAL A 154 5.75 3.70 0.84
N LEU A 155 6.35 3.01 -0.14
CA LEU A 155 6.72 3.58 -1.44
C LEU A 155 5.83 2.99 -2.54
N LEU A 156 5.11 3.87 -3.24
CA LEU A 156 4.42 3.57 -4.49
C LEU A 156 5.17 4.26 -5.65
N ASP A 157 5.88 3.48 -6.48
CA ASP A 157 6.77 4.03 -7.51
C ASP A 157 6.50 3.46 -8.91
N GLY A 158 6.17 4.31 -9.89
CA GLY A 158 6.12 3.89 -11.29
C GLY A 158 4.98 2.90 -11.62
N ASN A 159 3.91 2.85 -10.83
CA ASN A 159 2.77 1.95 -11.08
C ASN A 159 1.74 2.58 -12.01
N TYR A 160 0.95 1.73 -12.67
CA TYR A 160 -0.19 2.11 -13.50
C TYR A 160 -1.49 1.58 -12.87
N PHE A 161 -2.34 2.48 -12.41
CA PHE A 161 -3.63 2.18 -11.77
C PHE A 161 -4.78 2.58 -12.70
N ILE A 162 -5.65 1.63 -13.04
CA ILE A 162 -6.79 1.88 -13.94
C ILE A 162 -8.02 1.07 -13.57
N ASN A 163 -9.21 1.59 -13.85
CA ASN A 163 -10.40 0.77 -14.05
C ASN A 163 -10.86 0.86 -15.51
N ASP A 164 -11.11 -0.29 -16.14
CA ASP A 164 -11.57 -0.37 -17.53
C ASP A 164 -13.02 0.14 -17.69
N SER A 165 -13.77 0.23 -16.58
CA SER A 165 -15.14 0.78 -16.56
C SER A 165 -15.49 1.34 -15.18
N ILE A 166 -16.56 2.15 -15.14
CA ILE A 166 -17.14 2.63 -13.90
C ILE A 166 -17.52 1.47 -12.98
N ARG A 167 -17.05 1.56 -11.73
CA ARG A 167 -17.34 0.55 -10.71
C ARG A 167 -18.81 0.60 -10.33
N GLN A 168 -19.52 -0.51 -10.53
CA GLN A 168 -20.93 -0.64 -10.17
C GLN A 168 -21.06 -0.96 -8.68
N THR A 169 -20.92 0.06 -7.82
CA THR A 169 -20.88 -0.11 -6.37
C THR A 169 -21.30 1.16 -5.62
N SER A 170 -21.85 0.99 -4.41
CA SER A 170 -22.05 2.05 -3.42
C SER A 170 -20.86 2.21 -2.47
N GLU A 171 -19.84 1.35 -2.56
CA GLU A 171 -18.60 1.42 -1.78
C GLU A 171 -17.65 2.49 -2.33
N PRO A 172 -16.80 3.12 -1.49
CA PRO A 172 -15.84 4.12 -1.95
C PRO A 172 -14.94 3.58 -3.06
N THR A 173 -14.65 4.41 -4.05
CA THR A 173 -13.75 4.06 -5.16
C THR A 173 -12.66 5.12 -5.30
N THR A 174 -11.48 4.78 -4.81
CA THR A 174 -10.33 5.68 -4.71
C THR A 174 -9.09 4.83 -4.98
N PRO A 175 -8.41 4.93 -6.14
CA PRO A 175 -7.30 4.04 -6.48
C PRO A 175 -6.22 3.95 -5.41
N ILE A 176 -5.85 5.07 -4.79
CA ILE A 176 -4.91 5.11 -3.66
C ILE A 176 -5.59 5.80 -2.47
N ASP A 177 -5.98 5.03 -1.45
CA ASP A 177 -6.67 5.48 -0.24
C ASP A 177 -5.85 5.12 1.00
N VAL A 178 -5.21 6.11 1.62
CA VAL A 178 -4.34 5.94 2.79
C VAL A 178 -4.92 6.69 3.99
N VAL A 179 -5.27 5.94 5.04
CA VAL A 179 -5.84 6.47 6.28
C VAL A 179 -4.82 6.30 7.42
N GLY A 180 -4.22 7.40 7.86
CA GLY A 180 -3.13 7.42 8.84
C GLY A 180 -1.78 7.02 8.24
N GLY A 181 -0.75 6.94 9.08
CA GLY A 181 0.61 6.61 8.68
C GLY A 181 1.47 7.82 8.29
N HIS A 182 2.77 7.58 8.24
CA HIS A 182 3.80 8.60 8.13
C HIS A 182 4.74 8.35 6.96
N ASN A 183 5.22 9.44 6.34
CA ASN A 183 6.29 9.41 5.34
C ASN A 183 5.98 8.53 4.13
N TRP A 184 4.71 8.45 3.72
CA TRP A 184 4.32 7.80 2.47
C TRP A 184 4.90 8.54 1.27
N ILE A 185 5.43 7.80 0.30
CA ILE A 185 5.93 8.37 -0.96
C ILE A 185 5.13 7.77 -2.10
N VAL A 186 4.43 8.63 -2.83
CA VAL A 186 3.66 8.28 -4.02
C VAL A 186 4.28 9.02 -5.20
N ARG A 187 5.05 8.31 -6.03
CA ARG A 187 5.78 8.94 -7.14
C ARG A 187 5.77 8.20 -8.45
N ASN A 188 5.93 8.94 -9.54
CA ASN A 188 6.04 8.40 -10.90
C ASN A 188 4.86 7.52 -11.36
N ASN A 189 3.73 7.54 -10.65
CA ASN A 189 2.60 6.67 -10.96
C ASN A 189 1.69 7.31 -12.01
N VAL A 190 0.99 6.46 -12.77
CA VAL A 190 -0.16 6.85 -13.58
C VAL A 190 -1.43 6.36 -12.89
N VAL A 191 -2.34 7.27 -12.58
CA VAL A 191 -3.66 6.95 -12.00
C VAL A 191 -4.72 7.45 -12.96
N THR A 192 -5.46 6.54 -13.60
CA THR A 192 -6.46 6.91 -14.60
C THR A 192 -7.80 6.22 -14.40
N ASP A 193 -8.85 6.86 -14.89
CA ASP A 193 -10.18 6.28 -15.07
C ASP A 193 -10.76 5.65 -13.80
N PHE A 194 -11.12 6.50 -12.84
CA PHE A 194 -11.71 6.07 -11.57
C PHE A 194 -13.06 6.75 -11.32
N GLY A 195 -13.93 6.02 -10.61
CA GLY A 195 -15.29 6.47 -10.31
C GLY A 195 -16.22 5.30 -10.07
N ARG A 196 -17.41 5.62 -9.57
CA ARG A 196 -18.49 4.66 -9.31
C ARG A 196 -19.83 5.16 -9.80
N SER A 197 -20.78 4.24 -9.92
CA SER A 197 -22.03 4.40 -10.66
C SER A 197 -22.93 5.56 -10.22
N SER A 198 -22.80 6.05 -8.98
CA SER A 198 -23.60 7.20 -8.51
C SER A 198 -23.05 8.53 -9.02
N LYS A 199 -23.88 9.29 -9.75
CA LYS A 199 -23.57 10.66 -10.19
C LYS A 199 -23.34 11.67 -9.06
N LYS A 200 -23.75 11.34 -7.83
CA LYS A 200 -23.54 12.17 -6.64
C LYS A 200 -22.35 11.72 -5.80
N SER A 201 -21.67 10.66 -6.23
CA SER A 201 -20.55 10.14 -5.44
C SER A 201 -19.27 10.93 -5.68
N VAL A 202 -18.39 10.92 -4.68
CA VAL A 202 -17.03 11.48 -4.80
C VAL A 202 -16.04 10.32 -4.87
N SER A 203 -15.06 10.44 -5.76
CA SER A 203 -13.92 9.53 -5.90
C SER A 203 -12.64 10.35 -5.97
N TYR A 204 -11.58 9.86 -5.35
CA TYR A 204 -10.28 10.54 -5.28
C TYR A 204 -9.24 9.71 -6.03
N GLY A 205 -8.30 10.32 -6.75
CA GLY A 205 -7.23 9.60 -7.43
C GLY A 205 -6.17 9.12 -6.44
N ILE A 206 -5.53 10.08 -5.76
CA ILE A 206 -4.53 9.86 -4.71
C ILE A 206 -5.01 10.55 -3.43
N PHE A 207 -5.19 9.80 -2.34
CA PHE A 207 -5.85 10.31 -1.13
C PHE A 207 -5.09 9.92 0.15
N LEU A 208 -4.43 10.90 0.77
CA LEU A 208 -3.84 10.75 2.11
C LEU A 208 -4.70 11.48 3.14
N LYS A 209 -5.16 10.78 4.19
CA LYS A 209 -6.08 11.31 5.20
C LYS A 209 -5.85 10.66 6.56
N GLY A 210 -6.76 10.87 7.51
CA GLY A 210 -6.79 10.08 8.74
C GLY A 210 -5.71 10.44 9.74
N ASN A 211 -5.31 11.70 9.80
CA ASN A 211 -4.24 12.24 10.65
C ASN A 211 -2.83 11.74 10.29
N SER A 212 -2.65 11.34 9.02
CA SER A 212 -1.34 11.02 8.44
C SER A 212 -0.41 12.24 8.39
N THR A 213 0.89 12.02 8.22
CA THR A 213 1.87 13.12 8.18
C THR A 213 3.02 12.89 7.19
N ASN A 214 3.65 13.98 6.76
CA ASN A 214 4.87 14.01 5.94
C ASN A 214 4.74 13.21 4.63
N GLY A 215 3.54 13.11 4.06
CA GLY A 215 3.35 12.43 2.78
C GLY A 215 3.96 13.22 1.62
N LEU A 216 4.63 12.54 0.70
CA LEU A 216 5.17 13.11 -0.55
C LEU A 216 4.42 12.53 -1.75
N ILE A 217 3.76 13.39 -2.52
CA ILE A 217 3.08 13.04 -3.77
C ILE A 217 3.78 13.80 -4.89
N GLU A 218 4.59 13.12 -5.71
CA GLU A 218 5.38 13.78 -6.74
C GLU A 218 5.47 13.07 -8.08
N GLN A 219 5.59 13.83 -9.17
CA GLN A 219 5.87 13.26 -10.51
C GLN A 219 4.83 12.23 -10.98
N ASN A 220 3.60 12.30 -10.45
CA ASN A 220 2.51 11.43 -10.89
C ASN A 220 1.74 12.08 -12.04
N LEU A 221 1.16 11.23 -12.89
CA LEU A 221 0.16 11.60 -13.88
C LEU A 221 -1.21 11.10 -13.40
N VAL A 222 -2.11 12.03 -13.08
CA VAL A 222 -3.48 11.70 -12.64
C VAL A 222 -4.47 12.15 -13.72
N ILE A 223 -5.16 11.20 -14.34
CA ILE A 223 -6.18 11.44 -15.35
C ILE A 223 -7.52 10.98 -14.78
N CYS A 224 -8.28 11.92 -14.21
CA CYS A 224 -9.53 11.57 -13.52
C CYS A 224 -10.52 10.84 -14.44
N SER A 225 -10.59 11.24 -15.72
CA SER A 225 -11.37 10.57 -16.75
C SER A 225 -10.68 10.66 -18.11
N GLN A 226 -10.49 9.51 -18.76
CA GLN A 226 -10.00 9.38 -20.12
C GLN A 226 -10.98 8.62 -21.02
N GLN A 227 -11.52 7.50 -20.53
CA GLN A 227 -12.39 6.61 -21.30
C GLN A 227 -13.83 6.60 -20.79
N HIS A 228 -14.04 6.87 -19.50
CA HIS A 228 -15.36 6.88 -18.88
C HIS A 228 -15.40 7.80 -17.66
N GLU A 229 -16.61 8.20 -17.27
CA GLU A 229 -16.82 9.06 -16.11
C GLU A 229 -18.16 8.83 -15.39
N SER A 230 -18.15 9.07 -14.09
CA SER A 230 -19.34 9.17 -13.24
C SER A 230 -18.99 9.81 -11.90
N GLY A 231 -19.91 10.61 -11.34
CA GLY A 231 -19.72 11.28 -10.05
C GLY A 231 -18.82 12.52 -10.11
N TYR A 232 -18.33 12.93 -8.95
CA TYR A 232 -17.28 13.90 -8.76
C TYR A 232 -15.94 13.17 -8.62
N ARG A 233 -14.93 13.63 -9.37
CA ARG A 233 -13.58 13.05 -9.39
C ARG A 233 -12.58 14.12 -9.00
N ILE A 234 -11.93 13.92 -7.87
CA ILE A 234 -10.84 14.76 -7.36
C ILE A 234 -9.51 14.09 -7.68
N GLY A 235 -8.53 14.86 -8.17
CA GLY A 235 -7.23 14.32 -8.56
C GLY A 235 -6.40 13.83 -7.37
N ILE A 236 -5.79 14.78 -6.65
CA ILE A 236 -4.96 14.53 -5.47
C ILE A 236 -5.60 15.19 -4.25
N SER A 237 -5.59 14.51 -3.11
CA SER A 237 -6.24 15.00 -1.90
C SER A 237 -5.39 14.77 -0.65
N LEU A 238 -5.20 15.83 0.13
CA LEU A 238 -4.75 15.75 1.53
C LEU A 238 -5.94 16.08 2.42
N GLY A 239 -6.45 15.05 3.09
CA GLY A 239 -7.68 15.12 3.85
C GLY A 239 -8.94 15.30 3.00
N GLY A 240 -10.10 15.29 3.66
CA GLY A 240 -11.39 15.14 2.98
C GLY A 240 -12.13 13.88 3.40
N GLY A 241 -13.26 13.60 2.76
CA GLY A 241 -14.01 12.34 2.92
C GLY A 241 -14.64 12.08 4.30
N GLY A 242 -14.38 12.90 5.32
CA GLY A 242 -15.00 12.80 6.65
C GLY A 242 -14.57 11.56 7.42
N SER A 243 -13.26 11.38 7.64
CA SER A 243 -12.77 10.26 8.45
C SER A 243 -13.45 10.26 9.82
N GLY A 244 -14.06 9.13 10.20
CA GLY A 244 -14.57 8.98 11.55
C GLY A 244 -13.42 8.99 12.56
N THR A 245 -13.60 9.68 13.70
CA THR A 245 -12.58 9.84 14.75
C THR A 245 -11.92 8.52 15.16
N ALA A 246 -12.67 7.43 15.21
CA ALA A 246 -12.15 6.10 15.56
C ALA A 246 -11.12 5.53 14.56
N TYR A 247 -11.10 6.02 13.32
CA TYR A 247 -10.24 5.52 12.25
C TYR A 247 -8.99 6.40 12.03
N CYS A 248 -9.01 7.65 12.50
CA CYS A 248 -7.83 8.50 12.43
C CYS A 248 -6.75 8.01 13.39
N GLU A 249 -5.50 8.21 12.99
CA GLU A 249 -4.37 7.95 13.85
C GLU A 249 -4.46 8.75 15.15
N ASN A 250 -4.11 8.10 16.25
CA ASN A 250 -4.31 8.60 17.62
C ASN A 250 -5.77 8.95 17.98
N LYS A 251 -6.74 8.43 17.20
CA LYS A 251 -8.17 8.71 17.35
C LYS A 251 -8.51 10.20 17.33
N SER A 252 -7.80 10.98 16.52
CA SER A 252 -8.07 12.41 16.33
C SER A 252 -8.08 12.76 14.84
N CYS A 253 -9.15 13.41 14.39
CA CYS A 253 -9.27 13.99 13.04
C CYS A 253 -9.34 15.54 13.11
N GLU A 254 -8.69 16.14 14.11
CA GLU A 254 -8.47 17.59 14.13
C GLU A 254 -7.74 18.02 12.86
N HIS A 255 -6.70 17.26 12.52
CA HIS A 255 -6.03 17.27 11.23
C HIS A 255 -6.39 16.00 10.46
N GLU A 256 -6.64 16.12 9.17
CA GLU A 256 -6.73 14.94 8.29
C GLU A 256 -5.36 14.60 7.69
N HIS A 257 -4.49 15.59 7.47
CA HIS A 257 -3.10 15.38 7.08
C HIS A 257 -2.22 16.53 7.56
N ARG A 258 -0.92 16.29 7.78
CA ARG A 258 0.04 17.30 8.24
C ARG A 258 1.33 17.24 7.44
N ASN A 259 1.97 18.40 7.20
CA ASN A 259 3.30 18.50 6.59
C ASN A 259 3.44 17.80 5.23
N GLY A 260 2.34 17.65 4.48
CA GLY A 260 2.35 16.96 3.19
C GLY A 260 2.94 17.82 2.09
N THR A 261 3.59 17.20 1.10
CA THR A 261 4.11 17.88 -0.09
C THR A 261 3.47 17.30 -1.35
N ILE A 262 2.90 18.17 -2.19
CA ILE A 262 2.40 17.82 -3.53
C ILE A 262 3.20 18.63 -4.55
N ARG A 263 4.04 17.97 -5.36
CA ARG A 263 4.89 18.69 -6.33
C ARG A 263 5.10 17.97 -7.65
N ASN A 264 5.34 18.71 -8.73
CA ASN A 264 5.72 18.16 -10.04
C ASN A 264 4.72 17.13 -10.61
N ASN A 265 3.43 17.18 -10.23
CA ASN A 265 2.42 16.29 -10.77
C ASN A 265 1.71 16.94 -11.97
N VAL A 266 1.19 16.11 -12.88
CA VAL A 266 0.26 16.52 -13.94
C VAL A 266 -1.11 15.92 -13.63
N ILE A 267 -2.13 16.76 -13.50
CA ILE A 267 -3.47 16.36 -13.07
C ILE A 267 -4.46 16.90 -14.10
N LEU A 268 -5.26 16.01 -14.70
CA LEU A 268 -6.19 16.41 -15.74
C LEU A 268 -7.54 15.70 -15.74
N ASN A 269 -8.51 16.36 -16.38
CA ASN A 269 -9.87 15.88 -16.65
C ASN A 269 -10.65 15.50 -15.39
N CYS A 270 -10.50 16.29 -14.33
CA CYS A 270 -11.20 16.11 -13.07
C CYS A 270 -12.48 16.96 -13.11
N SER A 271 -13.62 16.34 -12.78
CA SER A 271 -14.90 17.05 -12.72
C SER A 271 -15.04 17.94 -11.48
N ASP A 272 -14.00 17.98 -10.65
CA ASP A 272 -13.89 18.73 -9.42
C ASP A 272 -12.44 19.23 -9.28
N ALA A 273 -11.99 19.57 -8.07
CA ALA A 273 -10.63 20.01 -7.80
C ALA A 273 -9.57 19.04 -8.34
N GLY A 274 -8.54 19.59 -8.99
CA GLY A 274 -7.34 18.83 -9.32
C GLY A 274 -6.55 18.50 -8.05
N ILE A 275 -6.45 19.46 -7.13
CA ILE A 275 -5.86 19.27 -5.80
C ILE A 275 -6.86 19.74 -4.74
N TYR A 276 -7.18 18.87 -3.78
CA TYR A 276 -8.07 19.18 -2.66
C TYR A 276 -7.32 19.12 -1.33
N LEU A 277 -7.50 20.12 -0.49
CA LEU A 277 -6.94 20.20 0.85
C LEU A 277 -8.06 20.44 1.86
N LYS A 278 -8.21 19.54 2.84
CA LYS A 278 -9.21 19.71 3.89
C LYS A 278 -8.69 19.27 5.24
N LYS A 279 -8.62 20.20 6.20
CA LYS A 279 -7.91 20.02 7.47
C LYS A 279 -6.47 19.53 7.26
N ALA A 280 -5.82 20.02 6.20
CA ALA A 280 -4.46 19.66 5.81
C ALA A 280 -3.50 20.80 6.15
N SER A 281 -2.83 20.70 7.28
CA SER A 281 -2.02 21.80 7.83
C SER A 281 -0.56 21.72 7.42
N ASN A 282 0.05 22.87 7.20
CA ASN A 282 1.47 23.03 6.86
C ASN A 282 1.85 22.23 5.60
N SER A 283 0.94 22.18 4.63
CA SER A 283 1.19 21.53 3.36
C SER A 283 2.13 22.37 2.50
N LYS A 284 2.71 21.78 1.46
CA LYS A 284 3.47 22.48 0.42
C LYS A 284 2.97 22.03 -0.94
N VAL A 285 2.44 22.95 -1.74
CA VAL A 285 1.89 22.65 -3.07
C VAL A 285 2.57 23.53 -4.12
N PHE A 286 3.41 22.94 -4.97
CA PHE A 286 4.19 23.72 -5.94
C PHE A 286 4.54 22.93 -7.21
N HIS A 287 4.70 23.64 -8.34
CA HIS A 287 5.09 23.06 -9.64
C HIS A 287 4.17 21.92 -10.14
N ASN A 288 2.87 21.99 -9.85
CA ASN A 288 1.88 21.06 -10.42
C ASN A 288 1.22 21.69 -11.64
N THR A 289 0.92 20.88 -12.65
CA THR A 289 0.17 21.29 -13.85
C THR A 289 -1.25 20.73 -13.75
N LEU A 290 -2.25 21.61 -13.74
CA LEU A 290 -3.66 21.25 -13.64
C LEU A 290 -4.36 21.63 -14.95
N ILE A 291 -4.96 20.68 -15.65
CA ILE A 291 -5.59 20.89 -16.96
C ILE A 291 -7.02 20.36 -16.93
N ASN A 292 -8.01 21.18 -17.28
CA ASN A 292 -9.42 20.76 -17.25
C ASN A 292 -9.84 20.19 -15.88
N THR A 293 -9.64 21.01 -14.84
CA THR A 293 -10.06 20.75 -13.45
C THR A 293 -10.60 22.05 -12.84
N LEU A 294 -11.21 22.00 -11.66
CA LEU A 294 -11.61 23.23 -10.93
C LEU A 294 -10.43 23.92 -10.21
N GLY A 295 -9.20 23.48 -10.43
CA GLY A 295 -8.00 24.05 -9.82
C GLY A 295 -7.67 23.44 -8.46
N ILE A 296 -7.22 24.28 -7.53
CA ILE A 296 -6.87 23.90 -6.16
C ILE A 296 -7.97 24.41 -5.23
N ASP A 297 -8.54 23.52 -4.43
CA ASP A 297 -9.56 23.86 -3.44
C ASP A 297 -9.07 23.53 -2.03
N ALA A 298 -9.03 24.54 -1.16
CA ALA A 298 -8.52 24.46 0.20
C ALA A 298 -9.62 24.88 1.19
N GLN A 299 -10.08 23.93 2.01
CA GLN A 299 -11.24 24.13 2.88
C GLN A 299 -10.98 23.74 4.33
N LEU A 300 -11.75 24.37 5.22
CA LEU A 300 -11.78 24.14 6.67
C LEU A 300 -10.44 24.34 7.39
N VAL A 301 -10.49 24.95 8.56
CA VAL A 301 -9.34 24.99 9.45
C VAL A 301 -9.05 23.59 10.02
N PRO A 302 -7.78 23.21 10.21
CA PRO A 302 -6.56 24.02 10.05
C PRO A 302 -5.84 23.83 8.68
N THR A 303 -6.51 23.96 7.55
CA THR A 303 -5.84 23.90 6.22
C THR A 303 -4.86 25.07 6.01
N SER A 304 -3.63 24.77 5.57
CA SER A 304 -2.64 25.74 5.09
C SER A 304 -1.66 25.09 4.09
N ALA A 305 -1.26 25.82 3.05
CA ALA A 305 -0.43 25.34 1.93
C ALA A 305 0.37 26.43 1.23
#